data_AF-A0A9Q1HD64-F1
#
_entry.id   AF-A0A9Q1HD64-F1
#
_cell.length_a   1.000
_cell.length_b   1.000
_cell.length_c   1.000
_cell.angle_alpha   90.00
_cell.angle_beta   90.00
_cell.angle_gamma   90.00
#
_symmetry.space_group_name_H-M   'P 1'
#
loop_
_entity.id
_entity.type
_entity.pdbx_description
1 polymer ?
#
loop_
_entity_poly.entity_id
_entity_poly.type
_entity_poly.pdbx_seq_one_letter_code
_entity_poly.pdbx_strand_id
1 'polypeptide(L)'
;MPFNLDKFVTSPSVEELDSLKKSEIVKVAKHYGIEFQPLMRKDEIKRYVLEYLVDEGVLPSTVLETAITVPTDNTFELKRLELEMNKEIRLKEMEREMQKEKEAREMQKEKEKRKEKCKRKKRKEKCKCKGKKRKEKKEKEGRKRQARKICPQISGG
;
A
#
# COMPACT_ATOMS: atom_id res chain seq x y z
N MET A 1 -6.56 -44.29 2.67
CA MET A 1 -6.31 -45.73 2.44
C MET A 1 -4.85 -46.00 2.73
N PRO A 2 -4.48 -47.08 3.44
CA PRO A 2 -3.07 -47.42 3.65
C PRO A 2 -2.44 -47.83 2.31
N PHE A 3 -1.26 -47.29 2.00
CA PHE A 3 -0.46 -47.71 0.86
C PHE A 3 -0.14 -49.21 0.95
N ASN A 4 -0.32 -49.93 -0.15
CA ASN A 4 -0.01 -51.35 -0.25
C ASN A 4 1.12 -51.55 -1.26
N LEU A 5 2.28 -51.99 -0.76
CA LEU A 5 3.51 -52.15 -1.53
C LEU A 5 3.34 -53.20 -2.64
N ASP A 6 2.68 -54.33 -2.35
CA ASP A 6 2.54 -55.44 -3.30
C ASP A 6 1.71 -55.03 -4.53
N LYS A 7 0.69 -54.20 -4.31
CA LYS A 7 -0.12 -53.63 -5.39
C LYS A 7 0.69 -52.69 -6.28
N PHE A 8 1.50 -51.84 -5.68
CA PHE A 8 2.35 -50.91 -6.40
C PHE A 8 3.43 -51.64 -7.22
N VAL A 9 4.05 -52.68 -6.67
CA VAL A 9 5.05 -53.49 -7.41
C VAL A 9 4.43 -54.22 -8.59
N THR A 10 3.15 -54.62 -8.48
CA THR A 10 2.43 -55.32 -9.57
C THR A 10 2.04 -54.37 -10.71
N SER A 11 1.68 -53.12 -10.40
CA SER A 11 1.33 -52.10 -11.38
C SER A 11 1.87 -50.73 -10.94
N PRO A 12 3.16 -50.46 -11.19
CA PRO A 12 3.77 -49.22 -10.75
C PRO A 12 3.22 -48.06 -11.58
N SER A 13 2.71 -47.04 -10.89
CA SER A 13 2.18 -45.82 -11.49
C SER A 13 2.86 -44.59 -10.91
N VAL A 14 3.15 -43.63 -11.78
CA VAL A 14 3.75 -42.33 -11.44
C VAL A 14 2.83 -41.53 -10.53
N GLU A 15 1.55 -41.48 -10.86
CA GLU A 15 0.54 -40.75 -10.10
C GLU A 15 0.42 -41.31 -8.67
N GLU A 16 0.54 -42.63 -8.54
CA GLU A 16 0.53 -43.28 -7.24
C GLU A 16 1.78 -42.89 -6.45
N LEU A 17 2.97 -42.94 -7.05
CA LEU A 17 4.24 -42.54 -6.44
C LEU A 17 4.26 -41.07 -5.99
N ASP A 18 3.64 -40.17 -6.76
CA ASP A 18 3.48 -38.74 -6.46
C ASP A 18 2.64 -38.50 -5.19
N SER A 19 1.60 -39.31 -5.03
CA SER A 19 0.66 -39.23 -3.91
C SER A 19 1.20 -39.82 -2.60
N LEU A 20 2.26 -40.63 -2.63
CA LEU A 20 2.81 -41.31 -1.46
C LEU A 20 3.45 -40.36 -0.44
N LYS A 21 3.42 -40.77 0.84
CA LYS A 21 4.16 -40.09 1.92
C LYS A 21 5.63 -40.52 1.90
N LYS A 22 6.52 -39.69 2.49
CA LYS A 22 7.97 -39.98 2.58
C LYS A 22 8.24 -41.38 3.17
N SER A 23 7.51 -41.78 4.21
CA SER A 23 7.64 -43.11 4.83
C SER A 23 7.26 -44.27 3.90
N GLU A 24 6.35 -44.05 2.96
CA GLU A 24 5.88 -45.06 2.00
C GLU A 24 6.85 -45.16 0.82
N ILE A 25 7.35 -44.02 0.32
CA ILE A 25 8.41 -43.96 -0.70
C ILE A 25 9.67 -44.69 -0.19
N VAL A 26 10.02 -44.52 1.08
CA VAL A 26 11.14 -45.24 1.71
C VAL A 26 10.91 -46.76 1.71
N LYS A 27 9.67 -47.23 1.88
CA LYS A 27 9.36 -48.68 1.80
C LYS A 27 9.56 -49.21 0.39
N VAL A 28 9.14 -48.44 -0.62
CA VAL A 28 9.37 -48.75 -2.03
C VAL A 28 10.87 -48.80 -2.33
N ALA A 29 11.62 -47.77 -1.94
CA ALA A 29 13.08 -47.73 -2.12
C ALA A 29 13.78 -48.94 -1.49
N LYS A 30 13.38 -49.32 -0.27
CA LYS A 30 13.93 -50.52 0.40
C LYS A 30 13.59 -51.83 -0.31
N HIS A 31 12.40 -51.94 -0.89
CA HIS A 31 11.99 -53.13 -1.64
C HIS A 31 12.86 -53.35 -2.88
N TYR A 32 13.19 -52.27 -3.59
CA TYR A 32 14.07 -52.30 -4.75
C TYR A 32 15.57 -52.22 -4.40
N GLY A 33 15.93 -52.21 -3.11
CA GLY A 33 17.34 -52.16 -2.67
C GLY A 33 18.04 -50.83 -2.94
N ILE A 34 17.29 -49.74 -3.11
CA ILE A 34 17.85 -48.41 -3.42
C ILE A 34 18.42 -47.77 -2.16
N GLU A 35 19.72 -47.50 -2.16
CA GLU A 35 20.39 -46.78 -1.08
C GLU A 35 20.18 -45.26 -1.22
N PHE A 36 19.79 -44.60 -0.13
CA PHE A 36 19.63 -43.14 -0.08
C PHE A 36 20.06 -42.61 1.29
N GLN A 37 20.41 -41.32 1.36
CA GLN A 37 20.79 -40.70 2.63
C GLN A 37 19.53 -40.39 3.48
N PRO A 38 19.50 -40.74 4.79
CA PRO A 38 18.31 -40.54 5.64
C PRO A 38 17.80 -39.09 5.72
N LEU A 39 18.70 -38.12 5.56
CA LEU A 39 18.41 -36.68 5.60
C LEU A 39 17.81 -36.12 4.30
N MET A 40 17.76 -36.90 3.21
CA MET A 40 17.23 -36.44 1.93
C MET A 40 15.75 -36.06 2.04
N ARG A 41 15.36 -35.05 1.25
CA ARG A 41 13.98 -34.57 1.15
C ARG A 41 13.11 -35.61 0.44
N LYS A 42 11.80 -35.53 0.64
CA LYS A 42 10.83 -36.44 0.00
C LYS A 42 11.04 -36.49 -1.52
N ASP A 43 11.20 -35.32 -2.13
CA ASP A 43 11.29 -35.17 -3.58
C ASP A 43 12.61 -35.72 -4.14
N GLU A 44 13.71 -35.61 -3.38
CA GLU A 44 15.00 -36.21 -3.72
C GLU A 44 14.93 -37.73 -3.71
N ILE A 45 14.39 -38.32 -2.63
CA ILE A 45 14.23 -39.79 -2.52
C ILE A 45 13.29 -40.30 -3.63
N LYS A 46 12.19 -39.57 -3.88
CA LYS A 46 11.26 -39.89 -4.96
C LYS A 46 11.96 -39.90 -6.32
N ARG A 47 12.83 -38.92 -6.59
CA ARG A 47 13.59 -38.84 -7.83
C ARG A 47 14.52 -40.05 -8.00
N TYR A 48 15.27 -40.43 -6.97
CA TYR A 48 16.11 -41.63 -7.02
C TYR A 48 15.32 -42.91 -7.30
N VAL A 49 14.15 -43.05 -6.66
CA VAL A 49 13.25 -44.19 -6.91
C VAL A 49 12.74 -44.17 -8.35
N LEU A 50 12.38 -43.00 -8.87
CA LEU A 50 11.84 -42.86 -10.22
C LEU A 50 12.90 -43.10 -11.30
N GLU A 51 14.12 -42.59 -11.11
CA GLU A 51 15.28 -42.88 -11.97
C GLU A 51 15.55 -44.39 -12.01
N TYR A 52 15.63 -45.05 -10.85
CA TYR A 52 15.85 -46.49 -10.77
C TYR A 52 14.74 -47.31 -11.47
N LEU A 53 13.47 -46.95 -11.26
CA LEU A 53 12.34 -47.65 -11.89
C LEU A 53 12.32 -47.46 -13.42
N VAL A 54 12.84 -46.36 -13.93
CA VAL A 54 12.99 -46.17 -15.38
C VAL A 54 14.19 -46.95 -15.92
N ASP A 55 15.32 -46.95 -15.21
CA ASP A 55 16.52 -47.69 -15.60
C ASP A 55 16.29 -49.21 -15.65
N GLU A 56 15.52 -49.74 -14.70
CA GLU A 56 15.09 -51.15 -14.68
C GLU A 56 13.96 -51.45 -15.70
N GLY A 57 13.50 -50.45 -16.47
CA GLY A 57 12.46 -50.60 -17.48
C GLY A 57 11.06 -50.86 -16.91
N VAL A 58 10.86 -50.61 -15.62
CA VAL A 58 9.58 -50.77 -14.92
C VAL A 58 8.61 -49.63 -15.28
N LEU A 59 9.14 -48.42 -15.48
CA LEU A 59 8.39 -47.24 -15.94
C LEU A 59 8.95 -46.73 -17.27
N PRO A 60 8.11 -46.13 -18.15
CA PRO A 60 8.59 -45.55 -19.40
C PRO A 60 9.43 -44.29 -19.16
N SER A 61 10.45 -44.08 -19.99
CA SER A 61 11.40 -42.95 -19.88
C SER A 61 10.77 -41.57 -20.04
N THR A 62 9.59 -41.49 -20.67
CA THR A 62 8.79 -40.25 -20.81
C THR A 62 8.34 -39.65 -19.47
N VAL A 63 8.39 -40.44 -18.40
CA VAL A 63 8.04 -40.01 -17.04
C VAL A 63 9.13 -39.13 -16.43
N LEU A 64 10.41 -39.39 -16.71
CA LEU A 64 11.51 -38.58 -16.19
C LEU A 64 11.44 -37.14 -16.72
N GLU A 65 11.06 -36.97 -18.00
CA GLU A 65 10.96 -35.66 -18.64
C GLU A 65 9.88 -34.77 -18.02
N THR A 66 8.79 -35.37 -17.52
CA THR A 66 7.69 -34.63 -16.89
C THR A 66 7.97 -34.30 -15.42
N ALA A 67 8.63 -35.20 -14.68
CA ALA A 67 8.93 -35.03 -13.26
C ALA A 67 9.97 -33.94 -12.94
N ILE A 68 10.82 -33.56 -13.91
CA ILE A 68 11.86 -32.52 -13.75
C ILE A 68 11.27 -31.10 -13.68
N THR A 69 10.00 -30.90 -14.05
CA THR A 69 9.44 -29.56 -14.30
C THR A 69 8.83 -28.83 -13.10
N VAL A 70 8.87 -29.38 -11.88
CA VAL A 70 8.37 -28.66 -10.70
C VAL A 70 9.52 -28.22 -9.80
N PRO A 71 10.19 -27.10 -10.11
CA PRO A 71 11.22 -26.56 -9.24
C PRO A 71 10.57 -26.02 -7.97
N THR A 72 10.99 -26.57 -6.83
CA THR A 72 10.75 -26.05 -5.48
C THR A 72 11.27 -24.62 -5.27
N ASP A 73 12.00 -24.05 -6.24
CA ASP A 73 12.56 -22.70 -6.25
C ASP A 73 11.51 -21.58 -6.45
N ASN A 74 10.35 -21.90 -6.99
CA ASN A 74 9.27 -20.92 -7.20
C ASN A 74 8.84 -20.24 -5.88
N THR A 75 9.02 -20.91 -4.74
CA THR A 75 8.67 -20.37 -3.42
C THR A 75 9.55 -19.19 -2.97
N PHE A 76 10.82 -19.16 -3.37
CA PHE A 76 11.73 -18.07 -3.04
C PHE A 76 11.51 -16.87 -3.95
N GLU A 77 11.27 -17.10 -5.24
CA GLU A 77 10.94 -16.03 -6.18
C GLU A 77 9.61 -15.36 -5.87
N LEU A 78 8.58 -16.15 -5.51
CA LEU A 78 7.30 -15.64 -5.04
C LEU A 78 7.46 -14.75 -3.80
N LYS A 79 8.20 -15.22 -2.79
CA LYS A 79 8.47 -14.42 -1.58
C LYS A 79 9.25 -13.15 -1.87
N ARG A 80 10.21 -13.20 -2.80
CA ARG A 80 10.97 -12.01 -3.22
C ARG A 80 10.06 -10.99 -3.91
N LEU A 81 9.19 -11.46 -4.80
CA LEU A 81 8.23 -10.62 -5.52
C LEU A 81 7.20 -9.99 -4.57
N GLU A 82 6.67 -10.76 -3.61
CA GLU A 82 5.79 -10.25 -2.56
C GLU A 82 6.47 -9.17 -1.71
N LEU A 83 7.75 -9.35 -1.37
CA LEU A 83 8.51 -8.38 -0.59
C LEU A 83 8.71 -7.06 -1.36
N GLU A 84 8.95 -7.16 -2.66
CA GLU A 84 9.15 -6.03 -3.56
C GLU A 84 7.84 -5.23 -3.73
N MET A 85 6.74 -5.93 -3.98
CA MET A 85 5.40 -5.32 -4.04
C MET A 85 5.02 -4.64 -2.73
N ASN A 86 5.30 -5.27 -1.57
CA ASN A 86 5.03 -4.68 -0.27
C ASN A 86 5.85 -3.41 0.01
N LYS A 87 7.10 -3.34 -0.45
CA LYS A 87 7.91 -2.11 -0.37
C LYS A 87 7.30 -1.00 -1.22
N GLU A 88 6.88 -1.32 -2.43
CA GLU A 88 6.29 -0.34 -3.35
C GLU A 88 4.97 0.23 -2.81
N ILE A 89 4.10 -0.62 -2.25
CA ILE A 89 2.85 -0.20 -1.61
C ILE A 89 3.14 0.79 -0.47
N ARG A 90 4.11 0.48 0.40
CA ARG A 90 4.49 1.35 1.53
C ARG A 90 5.02 2.70 1.07
N LEU A 91 5.87 2.72 0.04
CA LEU A 91 6.39 3.97 -0.52
C LEU A 91 5.26 4.83 -1.09
N LYS A 92 4.34 4.21 -1.83
CA LYS A 92 3.18 4.90 -2.43
C LYS A 92 2.17 5.39 -1.39
N GLU A 93 2.08 4.74 -0.24
CA GLU A 93 1.30 5.22 0.90
C GLU A 93 1.95 6.45 1.55
N MET A 94 3.24 6.39 1.81
CA MET A 94 4.00 7.50 2.38
C MET A 94 3.96 8.73 1.47
N GLU A 95 4.09 8.55 0.15
CA GLU A 95 4.00 9.65 -0.82
C GLU A 95 2.60 10.30 -0.81
N ARG A 96 1.53 9.48 -0.78
CA ARG A 96 0.16 9.99 -0.68
C ARG A 96 -0.08 10.74 0.62
N GLU A 97 0.49 10.30 1.73
CA GLU A 97 0.37 10.98 3.01
C GLU A 97 1.08 12.33 3.01
N MET A 98 2.33 12.39 2.51
CA MET A 98 3.05 13.64 2.34
C MET A 98 2.32 14.61 1.41
N GLN A 99 1.70 14.10 0.34
CA GLN A 99 0.95 14.93 -0.60
C GLN A 99 -0.30 15.53 0.07
N LYS A 100 -1.08 14.72 0.81
CA LYS A 100 -2.23 15.19 1.59
C LYS A 100 -1.81 16.23 2.63
N GLU A 101 -0.67 16.04 3.29
CA GLU A 101 -0.16 17.00 4.27
C GLU A 101 0.20 18.33 3.61
N LYS A 102 0.90 18.30 2.47
CA LYS A 102 1.23 19.51 1.69
C LYS A 102 -0.04 20.25 1.27
N GLU A 103 -1.02 19.55 0.71
CA GLU A 103 -2.30 20.12 0.30
C GLU A 103 -3.07 20.72 1.48
N ALA A 104 -3.12 20.02 2.62
CA ALA A 104 -3.74 20.54 3.84
C ALA A 104 -3.05 21.82 4.34
N ARG A 105 -1.72 21.85 4.30
CA ARG A 105 -0.92 23.02 4.70
C ARG A 105 -1.14 24.21 3.76
N GLU A 106 -1.24 23.97 2.46
CA GLU A 106 -1.57 25.01 1.48
C GLU A 106 -2.98 25.56 1.67
N MET A 107 -3.95 24.67 1.89
CA MET A 107 -5.33 25.08 2.17
C MET A 107 -5.43 25.92 3.45
N GLN A 108 -4.68 25.58 4.50
CA GLN A 108 -4.60 26.38 5.71
C GLN A 108 -4.01 27.77 5.45
N LYS A 109 -2.87 27.84 4.75
CA LYS A 109 -2.24 29.11 4.36
C LYS A 109 -3.19 29.98 3.53
N GLU A 110 -3.95 29.39 2.62
CA GLU A 110 -4.93 30.13 1.81
C GLU A 110 -6.09 30.66 2.66
N LYS A 111 -6.64 29.84 3.56
CA LYS A 111 -7.68 30.24 4.51
C LYS A 111 -7.21 31.41 5.38
N GLU A 112 -5.97 31.37 5.85
CA GLU A 112 -5.38 32.45 6.65
C GLU A 112 -5.22 33.74 5.84
N LYS A 113 -4.65 33.67 4.63
CA LYS A 113 -4.57 34.81 3.71
C LYS A 113 -5.94 35.41 3.41
N ARG A 114 -6.97 34.59 3.21
CA ARG A 114 -8.36 35.04 3.00
C ARG A 114 -8.91 35.76 4.24
N LYS A 115 -8.71 35.20 5.43
CA LYS A 115 -9.12 35.83 6.71
C LYS A 115 -8.43 37.18 6.90
N GLU A 116 -7.14 37.27 6.62
CA GLU A 116 -6.37 38.52 6.73
C GLU A 116 -6.87 39.58 5.75
N LYS A 117 -7.09 39.22 4.48
CA LYS A 117 -7.68 40.11 3.47
C LYS A 117 -9.05 40.64 3.91
N CYS A 118 -9.90 39.77 4.47
CA CYS A 118 -11.20 40.18 5.01
C CYS A 118 -11.06 41.17 6.17
N LYS A 119 -10.17 40.89 7.14
CA LYS A 119 -9.88 41.80 8.27
C LYS A 119 -9.37 43.16 7.77
N ARG A 120 -8.49 43.18 6.77
CA ARG A 120 -7.96 44.42 6.16
C ARG A 120 -9.04 45.24 5.48
N LYS A 121 -9.96 44.60 4.73
CA LYS A 121 -11.13 45.27 4.12
C LYS A 121 -12.03 45.91 5.18
N LYS A 122 -12.42 45.15 6.22
CA LYS A 122 -13.24 45.67 7.34
C LYS A 122 -12.59 46.86 8.05
N ARG A 123 -11.26 46.81 8.28
CA ARG A 123 -10.51 47.94 8.88
C ARG A 123 -10.54 49.19 7.99
N LYS A 124 -10.34 49.04 6.67
CA LYS A 124 -10.42 50.14 5.71
C LYS A 124 -11.80 50.78 5.68
N GLU A 125 -12.87 49.99 5.64
CA GLU A 125 -14.25 50.49 5.69
C GLU A 125 -14.56 51.23 6.98
N LYS A 126 -14.17 50.66 8.13
CA LYS A 126 -14.35 51.33 9.44
C LYS A 126 -13.64 52.68 9.48
N CYS A 127 -12.43 52.77 8.91
CA CYS A 127 -11.70 54.04 8.80
C CYS A 127 -12.43 55.05 7.89
N LYS A 128 -12.91 54.62 6.71
CA LYS A 128 -13.70 55.46 5.79
C LYS A 128 -14.96 56.01 6.47
N CYS A 129 -15.73 55.18 7.18
CA CYS A 129 -16.93 55.62 7.90
C CYS A 129 -16.61 56.64 9.01
N LYS A 130 -15.55 56.39 9.80
CA LYS A 130 -15.09 57.36 10.83
C LYS A 130 -14.67 58.69 10.20
N GLY A 131 -13.98 58.66 9.06
CA GLY A 131 -13.58 59.85 8.31
C GLY A 131 -14.78 60.68 7.83
N LYS A 132 -15.78 60.02 7.22
CA LYS A 132 -17.03 60.68 6.80
C LYS A 132 -17.75 61.34 7.97
N LYS A 133 -17.95 60.62 9.09
CA LYS A 133 -18.58 61.16 10.30
C LYS A 133 -17.85 62.38 10.88
N ARG A 134 -16.51 62.39 10.86
CA ARG A 134 -15.70 63.54 11.32
C ARG A 134 -15.86 64.75 10.41
N LYS A 135 -15.85 64.55 9.08
CA LYS A 135 -16.09 65.64 8.11
C LYS A 135 -17.46 66.26 8.30
N GLU A 136 -18.49 65.42 8.38
CA GLU A 136 -19.88 65.87 8.59
C GLU A 136 -20.06 66.62 9.92
N LYS A 137 -19.42 66.16 11.01
CA LYS A 137 -19.42 66.87 12.31
C LYS A 137 -18.77 68.25 12.21
N LYS A 138 -17.60 68.35 11.56
CA LYS A 138 -16.91 69.63 11.35
C LYS A 138 -17.73 70.59 10.48
N GLU A 139 -18.40 70.09 9.46
CA GLU A 139 -19.26 70.89 8.59
C GLU A 139 -20.48 71.43 9.35
N LYS A 140 -21.16 70.57 10.13
CA LYS A 140 -22.27 70.98 11.02
C LYS A 140 -21.82 72.02 12.06
N GLU A 141 -20.66 71.84 12.68
CA GLU A 141 -20.08 72.84 13.61
C GLU A 141 -19.72 74.15 12.89
N GLY A 142 -19.18 74.09 11.67
CA GLY A 142 -18.90 75.25 10.83
C GLY A 142 -20.16 76.05 10.49
N ARG A 143 -21.23 75.39 10.04
CA ARG A 143 -22.53 76.01 9.78
C ARG A 143 -23.11 76.67 11.03
N LYS A 144 -23.05 76.00 12.20
CA LYS A 144 -23.48 76.58 13.49
C LYS A 144 -22.70 77.85 13.85
N ARG A 145 -21.38 77.87 13.63
CA ARG A 145 -20.55 79.05 13.89
C ARG A 145 -20.86 80.21 12.94
N GLN A 146 -21.09 79.93 11.65
CA GLN A 146 -21.51 80.95 10.69
C GLN A 146 -22.89 81.54 11.04
N ALA A 147 -23.86 80.69 11.40
CA ALA A 147 -25.18 81.16 11.85
C ALA A 147 -25.09 82.09 13.08
N ARG A 148 -24.22 81.78 14.05
CA ARG A 148 -23.96 82.66 15.21
C ARG A 148 -23.32 84.00 14.84
N LYS A 149 -22.55 84.07 13.74
CA LYS A 149 -21.92 85.31 13.25
C LYS A 149 -22.87 86.18 12.42
N ILE A 150 -23.86 85.58 11.76
CA ILE A 150 -24.86 86.28 10.94
C ILE A 150 -26.01 86.85 11.81
N CYS A 151 -26.16 86.38 13.05
CA CYS A 151 -27.03 87.01 14.06
C CYS A 151 -26.24 87.75 15.17
N PRO A 152 -25.50 88.83 14.88
CA PRO A 152 -25.13 89.77 15.90
C PRO A 152 -26.32 90.73 16.11
N GLN A 153 -26.88 90.76 17.31
CA GLN A 153 -27.82 91.77 17.80
C GLN A 153 -29.31 91.60 17.45
N ILE A 154 -29.99 90.80 18.28
CA ILE A 154 -31.33 91.17 18.80
C ILE A 154 -31.28 90.89 20.32
N SER A 155 -30.49 91.66 21.06
CA SER A 155 -30.58 91.76 22.53
C SER A 155 -29.63 92.85 23.02
N GLY A 156 -30.20 94.01 23.34
CA GLY A 156 -29.51 95.09 24.05
C GLY A 156 -29.74 96.45 23.40
N GLY A 157 -30.75 97.17 23.90
CA GLY A 157 -31.10 98.54 23.50
C GLY A 157 -32.60 98.77 23.58
#